data_AF-A0A972U6Y7-F1
#
_entry.id   AF-A0A972U6Y7-F1
#
_cell.length_a   1.000
_cell.length_b   1.000
_cell.length_c   1.000
_cell.angle_alpha   90.00
_cell.angle_beta   90.00
_cell.angle_gamma   90.00
#
_symmetry.space_group_name_H-M   'P 1'
#
loop_
_entity.id
_entity.type
_entity.pdbx_description
1 polymer ?
#
loop_
_entity_poly.entity_id
_entity_poly.type
_entity_poly.pdbx_seq_one_letter_code
_entity_poly.pdbx_strand_id
1 'polypeptide(L)' 'MSRVSALLFLWALLAMANGCRSVPVYQRARLSDRLMRFDADPTAEELRQHILSPREAAIGGYATAGAGGCSCK' A
#
# COMPACT_ATOMS: atom_id res chain seq x y z
N MET A 1 -33.16 0.40 25.62
CA MET A 1 -32.28 -0.50 24.82
C MET A 1 -31.87 0.10 23.47
N SER A 2 -32.74 0.81 22.74
CA SER A 2 -32.38 1.42 21.44
C SER A 2 -31.31 2.53 21.52
N ARG A 3 -31.33 3.37 22.57
CA ARG A 3 -30.36 4.47 22.75
C ARG A 3 -28.93 3.99 22.97
N VAL A 4 -28.76 2.90 23.73
CA VAL A 4 -27.43 2.30 23.98
C VAL A 4 -26.90 1.62 22.72
N SER A 5 -27.77 0.93 21.97
CA SER A 5 -27.41 0.33 20.68
C SER A 5 -26.98 1.40 19.66
N ALA A 6 -27.70 2.52 19.58
CA ALA A 6 -27.35 3.63 18.70
C ALA A 6 -25.99 4.27 19.06
N LEU A 7 -25.69 4.41 20.36
CA LEU A 7 -24.40 4.91 20.83
C LEU A 7 -23.26 3.97 20.46
N LEU A 8 -23.43 2.65 20.63
CA LEU A 8 -22.43 1.65 20.25
C LEU A 8 -22.17 1.66 18.74
N PHE A 9 -23.23 1.79 17.94
CA PHE A 9 -23.10 1.86 16.48
C PHE A 9 -22.36 3.12 16.01
N LEU A 10 -22.64 4.27 16.64
CA LEU A 10 -21.94 5.52 16.38
C LEU A 10 -20.44 5.42 16.73
N TRP A 11 -20.11 4.78 17.87
CA TRP A 11 -18.73 4.54 18.27
C TRP A 11 -17.97 3.64 17.28
N ALA A 12 -18.62 2.58 16.78
CA ALA A 12 -18.02 1.70 15.77
C ALA A 12 -17.72 2.45 14.45
N LEU A 13 -18.64 3.31 14.01
CA LEU A 13 -18.46 4.16 12.83
C LEU A 13 -17.28 5.13 12.98
N LEU A 14 -17.13 5.78 14.15
CA LEU A 14 -16.01 6.70 14.40
C LEU A 14 -14.65 5.97 14.44
N ALA A 15 -14.61 4.73 14.93
CA ALA A 15 -13.37 3.95 14.98
C ALA A 15 -12.83 3.62 13.57
N MET A 16 -13.72 3.32 12.62
CA MET A 16 -13.35 3.01 11.24
C MET A 16 -12.83 4.23 10.45
N ALA A 17 -13.20 5.45 10.86
CA ALA A 17 -12.80 6.67 10.16
C ALA A 17 -11.30 7.05 10.32
N ASN A 18 -10.58 6.45 11.28
CA ASN A 18 -9.20 6.84 11.61
C ASN A 18 -8.10 6.09 10.84
N GLY A 19 -8.45 5.22 9.88
CA GLY A 19 -7.46 4.36 9.19
C GLY A 19 -6.80 4.96 7.94
N CYS A 20 -7.42 5.94 7.29
CA CYS A 20 -6.93 6.46 6.02
C CYS A 20 -6.13 7.76 6.20
N ARG A 21 -4.85 7.63 6.57
CA ARG A 21 -3.92 8.77 6.68
C ARG A 21 -2.84 8.69 5.61
N SER A 22 -2.65 9.79 4.88
CA SER A 22 -1.52 9.93 3.96
C SER A 22 -0.23 10.03 4.77
N VAL A 23 0.55 8.95 4.77
CA VAL A 23 1.86 8.87 5.44
C VAL A 23 2.93 9.37 4.47
N PRO A 24 3.79 10.34 4.85
CA PRO A 24 4.84 10.83 3.97
C PRO A 24 5.88 9.74 3.67
N VAL A 25 6.49 9.79 2.49
CA VAL A 25 7.36 8.73 1.94
C VAL A 25 8.50 8.35 2.89
N TYR A 26 9.13 9.33 3.56
CA TYR A 26 10.25 9.08 4.47
C TYR A 26 9.87 8.23 5.70
N GLN A 27 8.59 8.22 6.11
CA GLN A 27 8.10 7.38 7.20
C GLN A 27 7.85 5.93 6.75
N ARG A 28 7.80 5.67 5.44
CA ARG A 28 7.61 4.32 4.87
C ARG A 28 8.93 3.56 4.72
N ALA A 29 10.06 4.13 5.15
CA ALA A 29 11.40 3.56 5.02
C ALA A 29 11.55 2.13 5.58
N ARG A 30 10.81 1.78 6.63
CA ARG A 30 10.85 0.44 7.23
C ARG A 30 10.19 -0.63 6.34
N LEU A 31 9.18 -0.24 5.55
CA LEU A 31 8.53 -1.12 4.58
C LEU A 31 9.37 -1.29 3.30
N SER A 32 10.42 -0.48 3.15
CA SER A 32 11.38 -0.51 2.05
C SER A 32 12.48 -1.54 2.21
N ASP A 33 12.60 -2.14 3.40
CA ASP A 33 13.71 -3.02 3.71
C ASP A 33 13.73 -4.21 2.73
N ARG A 34 14.93 -4.58 2.26
CA ARG A 34 15.10 -5.74 1.37
C ARG A 34 14.59 -7.02 2.01
N LEU A 35 14.63 -7.12 3.33
CA LEU A 35 14.07 -8.26 4.07
C LEU A 35 12.53 -8.36 3.99
N MET A 36 11.85 -7.25 3.69
CA MET A 36 10.39 -7.20 3.53
C MET A 36 9.96 -7.38 2.07
N ARG A 37 10.90 -7.68 1.17
CA ARG A 37 10.65 -7.84 -0.25
C ARG A 37 10.11 -9.25 -0.50
N PHE A 38 8.95 -9.35 -1.15
CA PHE A 38 8.32 -10.64 -1.47
C PHE A 38 9.03 -11.39 -2.59
N ASP A 39 9.75 -10.67 -3.46
CA ASP A 39 10.47 -11.24 -4.59
C ASP A 39 11.85 -11.77 -4.22
N ALA A 40 12.18 -12.94 -4.74
CA ALA A 40 13.45 -13.64 -4.49
C ALA A 40 14.64 -13.02 -5.24
N ASP A 41 14.43 -12.49 -6.45
CA ASP A 41 15.45 -11.83 -7.26
C ASP A 41 14.92 -10.52 -7.84
N PRO A 42 15.46 -9.37 -7.42
CA PRO A 42 15.00 -8.06 -7.88
C PRO A 42 15.23 -7.85 -9.39
N THR A 43 16.25 -8.46 -9.96
CA THR A 43 16.65 -8.25 -11.36
C THR A 43 15.75 -9.01 -12.33
N ALA A 44 15.47 -10.27 -12.01
CA ALA A 44 14.53 -11.09 -12.77
C ALA A 44 13.12 -10.50 -12.76
N GLU A 45 12.70 -9.93 -11.62
CA GLU A 45 11.37 -9.36 -11.50
C GLU A 45 11.24 -8.00 -12.20
N GLU A 46 12.27 -7.16 -12.17
CA GLU A 46 12.30 -5.92 -12.96
C GLU A 46 12.16 -6.21 -14.46
N LEU A 47 12.86 -7.23 -14.96
CA LEU A 47 12.74 -7.67 -16.35
C LEU A 47 11.33 -8.18 -16.69
N ARG A 48 10.73 -8.98 -15.80
CA ARG A 48 9.34 -9.47 -15.96
C ARG A 48 8.36 -8.32 -16.02
N GLN A 49 8.47 -7.35 -15.13
CA GLN A 49 7.62 -6.16 -15.09
C GLN A 49 7.76 -5.32 -16.36
N HIS A 50 8.97 -5.17 -16.90
CA HIS A 50 9.20 -4.49 -18.17
C HIS A 50 8.48 -5.16 -19.37
N ILE A 51 8.38 -6.49 -19.36
CA ILE A 51 7.73 -7.26 -20.43
C ILE A 51 6.19 -7.27 -20.28
N LEU A 52 5.71 -7.39 -19.05
CA LEU A 52 4.28 -7.54 -18.75
C LEU A 52 3.54 -6.20 -18.70
N SER A 53 4.17 -5.15 -18.18
CA SER A 53 3.52 -3.84 -18.00
C SER A 53 2.94 -3.24 -19.30
N PRO A 54 3.59 -3.34 -20.48
CA PRO A 54 3.00 -2.87 -21.74
C PRO A 54 1.86 -3.77 -22.24
N ARG A 55 1.86 -5.05 -21.87
CA ARG A 55 0.85 -6.03 -22.30
C ARG A 55 -0.45 -5.93 -21.52
N GLU A 56 -0.37 -5.49 -20.27
CA GLU A 56 -1.52 -5.41 -19.37
C GLU A 56 -2.28 -4.07 -19.46
N ALA A 57 -1.98 -3.21 -20.43
CA ALA A 57 -2.65 -1.93 -20.65
C ALA A 57 -2.89 -1.13 -19.35
N ALA A 58 -1.82 -0.93 -18.58
CA ALA A 58 -1.66 0.14 -17.60
C ALA A 58 -2.76 0.33 -16.53
N ILE A 59 -3.31 -0.74 -15.96
CA ILE A 59 -3.94 -0.65 -14.62
C ILE A 59 -2.89 -1.03 -13.58
N GLY A 60 -1.84 -0.21 -13.51
CA GLY A 60 -0.84 -0.27 -12.46
C GLY A 60 0.04 -1.52 -12.48
N GLY A 61 1.16 -1.46 -13.21
CA GLY A 61 2.26 -2.38 -12.94
C GLY A 61 2.62 -2.38 -11.45
N TYR A 62 3.26 -3.44 -10.97
CA TYR A 62 3.75 -3.59 -9.59
C TYR A 62 4.58 -2.38 -9.07
N ALA A 63 4.98 -1.46 -9.96
CA ALA A 63 5.52 -0.14 -9.66
C ALA A 63 4.50 0.87 -9.07
N THR A 64 3.25 0.50 -8.82
CA THR A 64 2.29 1.37 -8.11
C THR A 64 2.63 1.46 -6.63
N ALA A 65 3.42 2.47 -6.28
CA ALA A 65 3.34 3.18 -5.00
C ALA A 65 3.25 2.31 -3.74
N GLY A 66 4.07 1.26 -3.64
CA GLY A 66 4.08 0.34 -2.49
C GLY A 66 5.47 0.00 -1.97
N ALA A 67 6.51 0.11 -2.80
CA ALA A 67 7.88 0.01 -2.32
C ALA A 67 8.20 1.30 -1.58
N GLY A 68 8.19 1.24 -0.24
CA GLY A 68 8.83 2.29 0.53
C GLY A 68 10.22 2.54 -0.05
N GLY A 69 10.65 3.79 -0.08
CA GLY A 69 11.92 4.20 -0.65
C GLY A 69 11.79 5.60 -1.22
N CYS A 70 12.90 6.33 -1.32
CA CYS A 70 12.94 7.55 -2.11
C CYS A 70 12.72 7.20 -3.57
N SER A 71 11.46 7.15 -4.01
CA SER A 71 11.15 7.21 -5.43
C SER A 71 11.50 8.63 -5.88
N CYS A 72 12.69 8.81 -6.43
CA CYS A 72 12.98 10.00 -7.24
C CYS A 72 12.15 9.87 -8.52
N LYS A 73 11.02 10.56 -8.56
CA LYS A 73 10.60 11.22 -9.81
C LYS A 73 11.11 12.65 -9.75
#